data_AF-A0A7Y8JZW1-F1
#
_entry.id   AF-A0A7Y8JZW1-F1
#
_cell.length_a   1.000
_cell.length_b   1.000
_cell.length_c   1.000
_cell.angle_alpha   90.00
_cell.angle_beta   90.00
_cell.angle_gamma   90.00
#
_symmetry.space_group_name_H-M   'P 1'
#
loop_
_entity.id
_entity.type
_entity.pdbx_description
1 polymer ?
#
loop_
_entity_poly.entity_id
_entity_poly.type
_entity_poly.pdbx_seq_one_letter_code
_entity_poly.pdbx_strand_id
1 'polypeptide(L)'
;MSQITLLTGPERRRRWTDEDKRQILEEAFGPGGNVVDAARRHDVSSGLIYTWRAKARASMIPGFVEAVIAEESVVTDAGGGAVIQVELASARVSISGTASPVLVDVVLRALR
;
A
#
# COMPACT_ATOMS: atom_id res chain seq x y z
N MET A 1 -7.35 56.66 -5.35
CA MET A 1 -7.36 55.85 -4.12
C MET A 1 -8.18 54.61 -4.39
N SER A 2 -7.54 53.43 -4.46
CA SER A 2 -8.17 52.18 -4.89
C SER A 2 -8.98 51.58 -3.75
N GLN A 3 -10.30 51.49 -3.91
CA GLN A 3 -11.18 50.86 -2.93
C GLN A 3 -11.11 49.33 -3.11
N ILE A 4 -10.58 48.63 -2.11
CA ILE A 4 -10.61 47.16 -2.02
C ILE A 4 -11.81 46.80 -1.15
N THR A 5 -12.84 46.23 -1.76
CA THR A 5 -14.01 45.73 -1.05
C THR A 5 -13.76 44.27 -0.66
N LEU A 6 -13.55 44.04 0.64
CA LEU A 6 -13.45 42.69 1.22
C LEU A 6 -14.86 42.12 1.42
N LEU A 7 -15.21 41.06 0.67
CA LEU A 7 -16.44 40.30 0.92
C LEU A 7 -16.19 39.27 2.03
N THR A 8 -16.42 39.68 3.28
CA THR A 8 -16.44 38.77 4.45
C THR A 8 -17.74 37.97 4.50
N GLY A 9 -17.87 36.98 3.62
CA GLY A 9 -18.82 35.88 3.78
C GLY A 9 -18.12 34.65 4.39
N PRO A 10 -18.85 33.64 4.90
CA PRO A 10 -18.24 32.35 5.27
C PRO A 10 -17.41 31.87 4.07
N GLU A 11 -16.17 31.47 4.34
CA GLU A 11 -15.12 31.20 3.34
C GLU A 11 -15.70 30.53 2.08
N ARG A 12 -15.78 31.28 0.97
CA ARG A 12 -16.54 30.92 -0.24
C ARG A 12 -16.05 29.63 -0.92
N ARG A 13 -14.93 29.06 -0.49
CA ARG A 13 -14.44 27.73 -0.85
C ARG A 13 -14.01 27.02 0.42
N ARG A 14 -14.92 26.23 0.99
CA ARG A 14 -14.60 25.26 2.04
C ARG A 14 -13.38 24.43 1.59
N ARG A 15 -12.28 24.54 2.33
CA ARG A 15 -11.09 23.72 2.12
C ARG A 15 -11.32 22.38 2.79
N TRP A 16 -11.19 21.31 2.02
CA TRP A 16 -11.28 19.94 2.52
C TRP A 16 -9.87 19.45 2.83
N THR A 17 -9.60 19.19 4.10
CA THR A 17 -8.36 18.52 4.50
C THR A 17 -8.40 17.06 4.04
N ASP A 18 -7.25 16.41 3.99
CA ASP A 18 -7.22 14.99 3.58
C ASP A 18 -7.92 14.09 4.59
N GLU A 19 -7.91 14.49 5.86
CA GLU A 19 -8.67 13.82 6.92
C GLU A 19 -10.18 13.96 6.72
N ASP A 20 -10.68 15.16 6.40
CA ASP A 20 -12.11 15.34 6.10
C ASP A 20 -12.53 14.48 4.90
N LYS A 21 -11.70 14.44 3.84
CA LYS A 21 -11.97 13.60 2.67
C LYS A 21 -12.03 12.13 3.05
N ARG A 22 -11.11 11.66 3.90
CA ARG A 22 -11.08 10.27 4.38
C ARG A 22 -12.35 9.93 5.15
N GLN A 23 -12.76 10.79 6.08
CA GLN A 23 -13.99 10.61 6.85
C GLN A 23 -15.22 10.53 5.94
N ILE A 24 -15.35 11.44 4.97
CA ILE A 24 -16.46 11.43 4.01
C ILE A 24 -16.45 10.16 3.15
N LEU A 25 -15.27 9.69 2.74
CA LEU A 25 -15.14 8.46 1.96
C LEU A 25 -15.49 7.22 2.77
N GLU A 26 -15.13 7.17 4.05
CA GLU A 26 -15.51 6.08 4.96
C GLU A 26 -17.01 6.05 5.21
N GLU A 27 -17.62 7.21 5.41
CA GLU A 27 -19.07 7.33 5.56
C GLU A 27 -19.82 6.93 4.28
N ALA A 28 -19.28 7.27 3.11
CA ALA A 28 -19.90 7.00 1.81
C ALA A 28 -19.73 5.56 1.31
N PHE A 29 -18.59 4.91 1.61
CA PHE A 29 -18.22 3.59 1.06
C PHE A 29 -17.95 2.52 2.13
N GLY A 30 -18.04 2.85 3.41
CA GLY A 30 -17.96 1.89 4.51
C GLY A 30 -19.20 0.98 4.59
N PRO A 31 -19.24 0.08 5.57
CA PRO A 31 -20.39 -0.81 5.78
C PRO A 31 -21.69 -0.01 5.99
N GLY A 32 -22.67 -0.22 5.12
CA GLY A 32 -23.94 0.53 5.15
C GLY A 32 -23.84 1.98 4.63
N GLY A 33 -22.70 2.37 4.04
CA GLY A 33 -22.47 3.71 3.52
C GLY A 33 -23.34 4.05 2.30
N ASN A 34 -23.75 5.32 2.21
CA ASN A 34 -24.52 5.85 1.09
C ASN A 34 -23.92 7.18 0.64
N VAL A 35 -23.49 7.23 -0.63
CA VAL A 35 -22.87 8.42 -1.24
C VAL A 35 -23.80 9.63 -1.27
N VAL A 36 -25.11 9.42 -1.48
CA VAL A 36 -26.08 10.53 -1.55
C VAL A 36 -26.29 11.14 -0.17
N ASP A 37 -26.36 10.31 0.87
CA ASP A 37 -26.54 10.78 2.24
C ASP A 37 -25.29 11.48 2.76
N ALA A 38 -24.10 10.92 2.47
CA ALA A 38 -22.83 11.57 2.78
C ALA A 38 -22.68 12.91 2.04
N ALA A 39 -23.05 12.97 0.76
CA ALA A 39 -23.06 14.20 -0.03
C ALA A 39 -23.93 15.29 0.61
N ARG A 40 -25.15 14.92 1.05
CA ARG A 40 -26.07 15.85 1.72
C ARG A 40 -25.57 16.30 3.09
N ARG A 41 -25.04 15.37 3.89
CA ARG A 41 -24.56 15.66 5.26
C ARG A 41 -23.37 16.62 5.26
N HIS A 42 -22.49 16.49 4.26
CA HIS A 42 -21.27 17.28 4.16
C HIS A 42 -21.38 18.47 3.20
N ASP A 43 -22.54 18.69 2.59
CA ASP A 43 -22.79 19.72 1.56
C ASP A 43 -21.75 19.67 0.42
N VAL A 44 -21.52 18.45 -0.10
CA VAL A 44 -20.59 18.18 -1.20
C VAL A 44 -21.31 17.50 -2.35
N SER A 45 -20.86 17.73 -3.57
CA SER A 45 -21.39 16.99 -4.72
C SER A 45 -20.89 15.54 -4.72
N SER A 46 -21.75 14.61 -5.14
CA SER A 46 -21.37 13.20 -5.32
C SER A 46 -20.18 13.04 -6.28
N GLY A 47 -20.10 13.88 -7.32
CA GLY A 47 -18.97 13.90 -8.26
C GLY A 47 -17.63 14.24 -7.58
N LEU A 48 -17.65 15.11 -6.57
CA LEU A 48 -16.45 15.45 -5.79
C LEU A 48 -15.99 14.27 -4.93
N ILE A 49 -16.94 13.55 -4.30
CA ILE A 49 -16.66 12.33 -3.54
C ILE A 49 -16.00 11.26 -4.43
N TYR A 50 -16.53 11.03 -5.64
CA TYR A 50 -15.92 10.08 -6.58
C TYR A 50 -14.53 10.52 -7.05
N THR A 51 -14.33 11.83 -7.27
CA THR A 51 -13.01 12.38 -7.58
C THR A 51 -12.01 12.11 -6.46
N TRP A 52 -12.40 12.32 -5.20
CA TRP A 52 -11.55 12.01 -4.05
C TRP A 52 -11.24 10.52 -3.94
N ARG A 53 -12.24 9.66 -4.16
CA ARG A 53 -12.05 8.20 -4.16
C ARG A 53 -11.06 7.75 -5.24
N ALA A 54 -11.14 8.35 -6.43
CA ALA A 54 -10.21 8.05 -7.52
C ALA A 54 -8.77 8.45 -7.14
N LYS A 55 -8.57 9.65 -6.59
CA LYS A 55 -7.26 10.13 -6.13
C LYS A 55 -6.69 9.31 -4.98
N ALA A 56 -7.52 8.92 -4.01
CA ALA A 56 -7.11 8.04 -2.91
C ALA A 56 -6.62 6.69 -3.41
N ARG A 57 -7.31 6.08 -4.38
CA ARG A 57 -6.90 4.81 -5.00
C ARG A 57 -5.66 4.95 -5.88
N ALA A 58 -5.54 6.04 -6.63
CA ALA A 58 -4.35 6.31 -7.44
C ALA A 58 -3.09 6.56 -6.60
N SER A 59 -3.24 6.90 -5.31
CA SER A 59 -2.12 7.00 -4.38
C SER A 59 -1.70 5.63 -3.81
N MET A 60 -2.59 4.63 -3.84
CA MET A 60 -2.34 3.26 -3.37
C MET A 60 -1.77 2.35 -4.45
N ILE A 61 -2.11 2.62 -5.71
CA ILE A 61 -1.54 1.93 -6.86
C ILE A 61 -0.37 2.80 -7.33
N PRO A 62 0.89 2.34 -7.28
CA PRO A 62 1.97 3.10 -7.90
C PRO A 62 1.55 3.37 -9.34
N GLY A 63 1.53 4.65 -9.74
CA GLY A 63 1.17 5.05 -11.09
C GLY A 63 2.07 4.39 -12.13
N PHE A 64 1.85 4.66 -13.41
CA PHE A 64 2.85 4.30 -14.43
C PHE A 64 4.18 4.97 -14.08
N VAL A 65 5.10 4.21 -13.49
CA VAL A 65 6.48 4.60 -13.23
C VAL A 65 7.31 4.10 -14.40
N GLU A 66 8.22 4.94 -14.88
CA GLU A 66 9.18 4.56 -15.91
C GLU A 66 9.92 3.29 -15.45
N ALA A 67 9.84 2.23 -16.25
CA ALA A 67 10.53 1.00 -15.99
C ALA A 67 12.04 1.24 -16.17
N VAL A 68 12.72 1.56 -15.08
CA VAL A 68 14.18 1.52 -15.05
C VAL A 68 14.56 0.05 -15.08
N ILE A 69 15.21 -0.38 -16.15
CA ILE A 69 15.96 -1.64 -16.15
C ILE A 69 17.11 -1.40 -15.18
N ALA A 70 16.89 -1.71 -13.91
CA ALA A 70 17.99 -1.88 -12.99
C ALA A 70 18.85 -2.97 -13.60
N GLU A 71 20.14 -2.69 -13.83
CA GLU A 71 21.10 -3.79 -13.88
C GLU A 71 20.82 -4.61 -12.63
N GLU A 72 20.46 -5.86 -12.85
CA GLU A 72 20.19 -6.79 -11.80
C GLU A 72 21.47 -6.92 -10.98
N SER A 73 21.67 -6.03 -10.00
CA SER A 73 22.41 -6.39 -8.81
C SER A 73 21.54 -7.47 -8.20
N VAL A 74 21.83 -8.70 -8.61
CA VAL A 74 21.28 -9.93 -8.08
C VAL A 74 21.45 -9.79 -6.57
N VAL A 75 20.42 -9.30 -5.88
CA VAL A 75 20.18 -9.73 -4.53
C VAL A 75 19.89 -11.20 -4.73
N THR A 76 20.97 -11.97 -4.67
CA THR A 76 20.91 -13.38 -4.38
C THR A 76 20.26 -13.40 -3.02
N ASP A 77 18.93 -13.46 -3.00
CA ASP A 77 18.29 -14.32 -2.05
C ASP A 77 18.98 -15.68 -2.25
N ALA A 78 19.92 -15.97 -1.36
CA ALA A 78 20.54 -17.27 -1.25
C ALA A 78 19.49 -18.35 -0.88
N GLY A 79 18.19 -18.06 -0.96
CA GLY A 79 17.07 -18.98 -0.99
C GLY A 79 16.73 -19.56 -2.37
N GLY A 80 17.41 -19.17 -3.44
CA GLY A 80 17.24 -19.74 -4.79
C GLY A 80 17.84 -21.13 -4.95
N GLY A 81 17.29 -22.13 -4.24
CA GLY A 81 17.67 -23.52 -4.49
C GLY A 81 17.17 -24.52 -3.46
N ALA A 82 16.73 -24.08 -2.29
CA ALA A 82 16.34 -24.96 -1.20
C ALA A 82 14.94 -25.57 -1.41
N VAL A 83 14.89 -26.88 -1.65
CA VAL A 83 13.64 -27.63 -1.80
C VAL A 83 13.12 -28.08 -0.44
N ILE A 84 14.02 -28.24 0.54
CA ILE A 84 13.68 -28.70 1.89
C ILE A 84 14.33 -27.78 2.91
N GLN A 85 13.52 -27.24 3.82
CA GLN A 85 13.99 -26.50 5.00
C GLN A 85 13.73 -27.33 6.26
N VAL A 86 14.77 -27.48 7.07
CA VAL A 86 14.72 -28.17 8.37
C VAL A 86 15.05 -27.17 9.46
N GLU A 87 14.13 -26.98 10.39
CA GLU A 87 14.32 -26.10 11.54
C GLU A 87 14.63 -26.94 12.78
N LEU A 88 15.80 -26.72 13.38
CA LEU A 88 16.23 -27.31 14.64
C LEU A 88 16.27 -26.22 15.70
N ALA A 89 16.23 -26.60 16.99
CA ALA A 89 16.27 -25.64 18.09
C ALA A 89 17.51 -24.72 18.09
N SER A 90 18.61 -25.16 17.48
CA SER A 90 19.91 -24.46 17.45
C SER A 90 20.35 -24.00 16.06
N ALA A 91 19.71 -24.46 14.98
CA ALA A 91 20.15 -24.18 13.62
C ALA A 91 19.01 -24.34 12.59
N ARG A 92 19.12 -23.64 11.47
CA ARG A 92 18.25 -23.81 10.30
C ARG A 92 19.07 -24.39 9.15
N VAL A 93 18.63 -25.50 8.59
CA VAL A 93 19.28 -26.17 7.46
C VAL A 93 18.42 -26.00 6.21
N SER A 94 19.05 -25.55 5.13
CA SER A 94 18.42 -25.29 3.84
C SER A 94 19.04 -26.23 2.81
N ILE A 95 18.29 -27.21 2.31
CA ILE A 95 18.80 -28.26 1.42
C ILE A 95 18.34 -27.97 -0.01
N SER A 96 19.29 -27.80 -0.92
CA SER A 96 18.96 -27.59 -2.32
C SER A 96 18.54 -28.86 -3.06
N GLY A 97 17.74 -28.71 -4.12
CA GLY A 97 17.33 -29.84 -4.98
C GLY A 97 18.51 -30.51 -5.72
N THR A 98 19.64 -29.83 -5.79
CA THR A 98 20.91 -30.32 -6.35
C THR A 98 21.91 -30.76 -5.28
N ALA A 99 21.53 -30.73 -4.00
CA ALA A 99 22.42 -31.07 -2.90
C ALA A 99 22.79 -32.56 -2.93
N SER A 100 24.08 -32.85 -2.74
CA SER A 100 24.57 -34.22 -2.65
C SER A 100 23.99 -34.93 -1.41
N PRO A 101 23.39 -36.13 -1.56
CA PRO A 101 22.82 -36.88 -0.45
C PRO A 101 23.83 -37.17 0.68
N VAL A 102 25.10 -37.40 0.33
CA VAL A 102 26.17 -37.67 1.30
C VAL A 102 26.47 -36.43 2.14
N LEU A 103 26.47 -35.25 1.52
CA LEU A 103 26.74 -33.99 2.22
C LEU A 103 25.59 -33.66 3.18
N VAL A 104 24.35 -33.89 2.76
CA VAL A 104 23.16 -33.74 3.61
C VAL A 104 23.22 -34.66 4.84
N ASP A 105 23.57 -35.94 4.67
CA ASP A 105 23.68 -36.89 5.79
C ASP A 105 24.78 -36.48 6.80
N VAL A 106 25.95 -36.06 6.32
CA VAL A 106 27.05 -35.60 7.18
C VAL A 106 26.65 -34.38 7.99
N VAL A 107 26.00 -33.39 7.37
CA VAL A 107 25.57 -32.18 8.07
C VAL A 107 24.49 -32.49 9.10
N LEU A 108 23.49 -33.31 8.75
CA LEU A 108 22.44 -33.69 9.70
C LEU A 108 22.96 -34.54 10.87
N ARG A 109 23.96 -35.39 10.64
CA ARG A 109 24.64 -36.14 11.72
C ARG A 109 25.46 -35.23 12.63
N ALA A 110 26.11 -34.21 12.08
CA ALA A 110 26.90 -33.26 12.87
C ALA A 110 26.02 -32.33 13.74
N LEU A 111 24.74 -32.17 13.40
CA LEU A 111 23.78 -31.32 14.11
C LEU A 111 22.87 -32.08 15.09
N ARG A 112 23.03 -33.40 15.20
CA ARG A 112 22.33 -34.24 16.19
C ARG A 112 23.05 -34.23 17.53
#